data_AF-A0A177AX26-F1
#
_entry.id   AF-A0A177AX26-F1
#
_cell.length_a   1.000
_cell.length_b   1.000
_cell.length_c   1.000
_cell.angle_alpha   90.00
_cell.angle_beta   90.00
_cell.angle_gamma   90.00
#
_symmetry.space_group_name_H-M   'P 1'
#
loop_
_entity.id
_entity.type
_entity.pdbx_description
1 polymer ?
#
loop_
_entity_poly.entity_id
_entity_poly.type
_entity_poly.pdbx_seq_one_letter_code
_entity_poly.pdbx_strand_id
1 'polypeptide(L)'
;MHNSFMIFRIILYYTCADMYSIGIIFFELYCPFSTQSERFTVIKNMKESKSRNKVDSYIGAVWNQQIDLINSLLSDDPNDRPNCQKVLSYPLFLSKEQKRIKELEEKVQELERKLEKFNKK
;
A
#
# COMPACT_ATOMS: atom_id res chain seq x y z
N MET A 1 -22.60 -0.81 -26.11
CA MET A 1 -21.36 -0.26 -25.52
C MET A 1 -21.57 0.43 -24.17
N HIS A 2 -22.66 1.20 -23.96
CA HIS A 2 -22.91 1.92 -22.69
C HIS A 2 -23.03 1.03 -21.44
N ASN A 3 -23.74 -0.11 -21.54
CA ASN A 3 -23.89 -1.05 -20.42
C ASN A 3 -22.56 -1.71 -20.02
N SER A 4 -21.66 -1.98 -20.97
CA SER A 4 -20.37 -2.61 -20.66
C SER A 4 -19.44 -1.66 -19.91
N PHE A 5 -19.48 -0.37 -20.25
CA PHE A 5 -18.72 0.67 -19.55
C PHE A 5 -19.26 0.90 -18.14
N MET A 6 -20.58 0.89 -17.97
CA MET A 6 -21.22 1.04 -16.66
C MET A 6 -20.90 -0.14 -15.73
N ILE A 7 -20.99 -1.39 -16.23
CA ILE A 7 -20.63 -2.59 -15.47
C ILE A 7 -19.16 -2.56 -15.06
N PHE A 8 -18.25 -2.18 -15.97
CA PHE A 8 -16.83 -2.07 -15.66
C PHE A 8 -16.54 -1.07 -14.54
N ARG A 9 -17.19 0.10 -14.56
CA ARG A 9 -17.05 1.10 -13.49
C ARG A 9 -17.58 0.60 -12.15
N ILE A 10 -18.68 -0.14 -12.16
CA ILE A 10 -19.25 -0.74 -10.95
C ILE A 10 -18.27 -1.76 -10.35
N ILE A 11 -17.73 -2.67 -11.17
CA ILE A 11 -16.75 -3.67 -10.71
C ILE A 11 -15.49 -3.00 -10.14
N LEU A 12 -14.95 -2.00 -10.85
CA LEU A 12 -13.79 -1.24 -10.35
C LEU A 12 -14.09 -0.59 -9.01
N TYR A 13 -15.24 0.06 -8.85
CA TYR A 13 -15.63 0.68 -7.59
C TYR A 13 -15.70 -0.34 -6.44
N TYR A 14 -16.33 -1.50 -6.66
CA TYR A 14 -16.38 -2.57 -5.64
C TYR A 14 -14.98 -3.04 -5.25
N THR A 15 -14.12 -3.32 -6.24
CA THR A 15 -12.75 -3.77 -5.94
C THR A 15 -11.96 -2.73 -5.15
N CYS A 16 -12.07 -1.43 -5.47
CA CYS A 16 -11.41 -0.38 -4.71
C CYS A 16 -12.00 -0.16 -3.31
N ALA A 17 -13.29 -0.46 -3.10
CA ALA A 17 -13.91 -0.45 -1.78
C ALA A 17 -13.43 -1.62 -0.90
N ASP A 18 -13.21 -2.80 -1.49
CA ASP A 18 -12.60 -3.94 -0.82
C ASP A 18 -11.17 -3.61 -0.37
N MET A 19 -10.38 -2.97 -1.25
CA MET A 19 -9.01 -2.53 -0.90
C MET A 19 -8.99 -1.53 0.26
N TYR A 20 -9.96 -0.63 0.33
CA TYR A 20 -10.10 0.28 1.47
C TYR A 20 -10.40 -0.47 2.78
N SER A 21 -11.30 -1.46 2.71
CA SER A 21 -11.63 -2.31 3.85
C SER A 21 -10.42 -3.10 4.34
N ILE A 22 -9.59 -3.61 3.42
CA ILE A 22 -8.29 -4.23 3.73
C ILE A 22 -7.36 -3.23 4.43
N GLY A 23 -7.32 -1.96 3.99
CA GLY A 23 -6.54 -0.91 4.65
C GLY A 23 -6.94 -0.70 6.11
N ILE A 24 -8.24 -0.71 6.41
CA ILE A 24 -8.74 -0.59 7.80
C ILE A 24 -8.33 -1.83 8.61
N ILE A 25 -8.51 -3.03 8.07
CA ILE A 25 -8.10 -4.27 8.76
C ILE A 25 -6.60 -4.25 9.06
N PHE A 26 -5.76 -3.85 8.09
CA PHE A 26 -4.33 -3.73 8.30
C PHE A 26 -3.98 -2.71 9.37
N PHE A 27 -4.63 -1.54 9.36
CA PHE A 27 -4.47 -0.54 10.41
C PHE A 27 -4.74 -1.12 11.81
N GLU A 28 -5.83 -1.85 11.98
CA GLU A 28 -6.20 -2.47 13.26
C GLU A 28 -5.20 -3.51 13.75
N LEU A 29 -4.51 -4.22 12.85
CA LEU A 29 -3.46 -5.17 13.22
C LEU A 29 -2.22 -4.49 13.83
N TYR A 30 -1.94 -3.24 13.45
CA TYR A 30 -0.77 -2.49 13.90
C TYR A 30 -1.10 -1.42 14.95
N CYS A 31 -2.38 -1.14 15.19
CA CYS A 31 -2.87 -0.20 16.19
C CYS A 31 -3.92 -0.91 17.06
N PRO A 32 -3.51 -1.68 18.09
CA PRO A 32 -4.45 -2.38 18.96
C PRO A 32 -5.21 -1.38 19.83
N PHE A 33 -6.52 -1.60 19.97
CA PHE A 33 -7.39 -0.77 20.82
C PHE A 33 -7.76 -1.50 22.10
N SER A 34 -7.81 -0.77 23.21
CA SER A 34 -8.20 -1.34 24.50
C SER A 34 -9.72 -1.35 24.68
N THR A 35 -10.43 -0.45 23.98
CA THR A 35 -11.90 -0.34 24.06
C THR A 35 -12.53 -0.09 22.69
N GLN A 36 -13.79 -0.49 22.54
CA GLN A 36 -14.56 -0.22 21.32
C GLN A 36 -14.78 1.28 21.06
N SER A 37 -14.89 2.09 22.12
CA SER A 37 -15.06 3.55 22.02
C SER A 37 -13.82 4.24 21.48
N GLU A 38 -12.63 3.81 21.93
CA GLU A 38 -11.34 4.27 21.40
C GLU A 38 -11.24 3.94 19.90
N ARG A 39 -11.46 2.67 19.55
CA ARG A 39 -11.48 2.19 18.16
C ARG A 39 -12.39 3.04 17.28
N PHE A 40 -13.63 3.28 17.72
CA PHE A 40 -14.60 4.09 16.97
C PHE A 40 -14.09 5.51 16.74
N THR A 41 -13.56 6.15 17.79
CA THR A 41 -13.07 7.52 17.73
C THR A 41 -11.86 7.63 16.80
N VAL A 42 -10.89 6.73 16.93
CA VAL A 42 -9.69 6.72 16.11
C VAL A 42 -10.03 6.49 14.64
N ILE A 43 -10.85 5.47 14.33
CA ILE A 43 -11.23 5.19 12.95
C ILE A 43 -12.05 6.33 12.35
N LYS A 44 -12.94 6.96 13.13
CA LYS A 44 -13.72 8.12 12.67
C LYS A 44 -12.80 9.29 12.34
N ASN A 45 -11.90 9.67 13.25
CA ASN A 45 -10.97 10.78 13.04
C ASN A 45 -10.05 10.54 11.83
N MET A 46 -9.57 9.30 11.68
CA MET A 46 -8.77 8.88 10.53
C MET A 46 -9.54 9.03 9.21
N LYS A 47 -10.81 8.63 9.16
CA LYS A 47 -11.68 8.76 7.98
C LYS A 47 -11.95 10.21 7.60
N GLU A 48 -12.18 11.06 8.61
CA GLU A 48 -12.48 12.49 8.43
C GLU A 48 -11.22 13.32 8.11
N SER A 49 -10.03 12.78 8.38
CA SER A 49 -8.76 13.41 8.05
C SER A 49 -8.60 13.59 6.54
N LYS A 50 -8.28 14.82 6.11
CA LYS A 50 -7.89 15.15 4.74
C LYS A 50 -6.39 14.93 4.47
N SER A 51 -5.64 14.48 5.47
CA SER A 51 -4.22 14.16 5.32
C SER A 51 -4.06 12.92 4.44
N ARG A 52 -3.02 12.89 3.60
CA ARG A 52 -2.59 11.64 2.93
C ARG A 52 -1.91 10.66 3.90
N ASN A 53 -1.42 11.19 5.01
CA ASN A 53 -0.71 10.46 6.05
C ASN A 53 -1.68 10.28 7.22
N LYS A 54 -2.65 9.38 7.05
CA LYS A 54 -3.78 9.20 7.98
C LYS A 54 -3.41 8.39 9.20
N VAL A 55 -2.41 7.51 9.09
CA VAL A 55 -2.08 6.53 10.13
C VAL A 55 -0.75 6.78 10.85
N ASP A 56 0.06 7.73 10.39
CA ASP A 56 1.43 8.00 10.88
C ASP A 56 1.46 8.36 12.37
N SER A 57 0.44 9.05 12.88
CA SER A 57 0.35 9.42 14.30
C SER A 57 -0.11 8.28 15.22
N TYR A 58 -0.63 7.19 14.63
CA TYR A 58 -1.22 6.07 15.35
C TYR A 58 -0.33 4.82 15.34
N ILE A 59 0.51 4.67 14.30
CA ILE A 59 1.42 3.55 14.13
C ILE A 59 2.85 4.03 14.35
N GLY A 60 3.63 3.29 15.13
CA GLY A 60 5.02 3.65 15.39
C GLY A 60 5.91 3.60 14.14
N ALA A 61 6.88 4.50 14.06
CA ALA A 61 7.83 4.65 12.94
C ALA A 61 8.73 3.42 12.66
N VAL A 62 8.67 2.39 13.49
CA VAL A 62 9.33 1.09 13.19
C VAL A 62 8.62 0.36 12.04
N TRP A 63 7.36 0.70 11.76
CA TRP A 63 6.51 0.05 10.75
C TRP A 63 6.32 0.91 9.49
N ASN A 64 7.35 1.64 9.05
CA ASN A 64 7.24 2.57 7.92
C ASN A 64 6.68 1.91 6.64
N GLN A 65 7.09 0.68 6.31
CA GLN A 65 6.57 -0.03 5.14
C GLN A 65 5.06 -0.32 5.23
N GLN A 66 4.58 -0.59 6.44
CA GLN A 66 3.17 -0.84 6.71
C GLN A 66 2.39 0.47 6.66
N ILE A 67 2.92 1.54 7.27
CA ILE A 67 2.34 2.88 7.22
C ILE A 67 2.12 3.32 5.77
N ASP A 68 3.14 3.19 4.92
CA ASP A 68 3.07 3.56 3.51
C ASP A 68 1.97 2.77 2.77
N LEU A 69 1.93 1.45 2.98
CA LEU A 69 0.91 0.59 2.39
C LEU A 69 -0.49 0.98 2.88
N ILE A 70 -0.68 1.14 4.19
CA ILE A 70 -1.98 1.46 4.81
C ILE A 70 -2.49 2.82 4.31
N ASN A 71 -1.63 3.85 4.28
CA ASN A 71 -2.00 5.15 3.72
C ASN A 71 -2.42 5.05 2.24
N SER A 72 -1.74 4.23 1.44
CA SER A 72 -2.13 4.01 0.03
C SER A 72 -3.48 3.31 -0.12
N LEU A 73 -3.79 2.34 0.75
CA LEU A 73 -5.08 1.63 0.76
C LEU A 73 -6.23 2.51 1.22
N LEU A 74 -5.94 3.46 2.11
CA LEU A 74 -6.91 4.38 2.71
C LEU A 74 -7.05 5.71 1.97
N SER A 75 -6.55 5.79 0.73
CA SER A 75 -6.74 6.98 -0.11
C SER A 75 -8.22 7.28 -0.31
N ASP A 76 -8.57 8.56 -0.28
CA ASP A 76 -9.94 9.01 -0.54
C ASP A 76 -10.33 8.78 -2.00
N ASP A 77 -9.39 8.93 -2.93
CA ASP A 77 -9.60 8.57 -4.34
C ASP A 77 -9.47 7.04 -4.51
N PRO A 78 -10.54 6.34 -4.95
CA PRO A 78 -10.49 4.91 -5.23
C PRO A 78 -9.43 4.52 -6.28
N ASN A 79 -9.06 5.42 -7.19
CA ASN A 79 -8.09 5.15 -8.26
C ASN A 79 -6.64 5.15 -7.76
N ASP A 80 -6.36 5.83 -6.65
CA ASP A 80 -5.03 5.84 -6.03
C ASP A 80 -4.76 4.55 -5.24
N ARG A 81 -5.83 3.80 -4.90
CA ARG A 81 -5.71 2.57 -4.13
C ARG A 81 -5.08 1.47 -4.98
N PRO A 82 -4.06 0.76 -4.46
CA PRO A 82 -3.49 -0.37 -5.17
C PRO A 82 -4.49 -1.52 -5.24
N ASN A 83 -4.56 -2.23 -6.37
CA ASN A 83 -5.29 -3.50 -6.45
C ASN A 83 -4.54 -4.61 -5.69
N CYS A 84 -5.21 -5.75 -5.46
CA CYS A 84 -4.63 -6.90 -4.72
C CYS A 84 -3.26 -7.35 -5.27
N GLN A 85 -3.11 -7.42 -6.59
CA GLN A 85 -1.86 -7.86 -7.21
C GLN A 85 -0.72 -6.87 -6.92
N LYS A 86 -1.02 -5.56 -6.99
CA LYS A 86 -0.07 -4.51 -6.63
C LYS A 86 0.28 -4.60 -5.15
N VAL A 87 -0.67 -4.80 -4.25
CA VAL A 87 -0.41 -5.02 -2.81
C VAL A 87 0.54 -6.18 -2.58
N LEU A 88 0.32 -7.33 -3.22
CA LEU A 88 1.19 -8.51 -3.08
C LEU A 88 2.62 -8.29 -3.62
N SER A 89 2.83 -7.27 -4.47
CA SER A 89 4.17 -6.89 -4.94
C SER A 89 4.94 -5.99 -3.96
N TYR A 90 4.31 -5.51 -2.88
CA TYR A 90 5.00 -4.71 -1.87
C TYR A 90 6.07 -5.54 -1.15
N PRO A 91 7.20 -4.91 -0.72
CA PRO A 91 8.27 -5.59 0.00
C PRO A 91 7.83 -6.38 1.23
N LEU A 92 6.69 -5.99 1.81
CA LEU A 92 6.06 -6.64 2.95
C LEU A 92 5.71 -8.12 2.69
N PHE A 93 5.30 -8.45 1.46
CA PHE A 93 4.77 -9.78 1.11
C PHE A 93 5.73 -10.62 0.27
N LEU A 94 6.89 -10.08 -0.11
CA LEU A 94 7.88 -10.83 -0.87
C LEU A 94 8.48 -11.95 -0.01
N SER A 95 8.57 -13.14 -0.59
CA SER A 95 9.31 -14.25 0.01
C SER A 95 10.80 -13.91 0.15
N LYS A 96 11.53 -14.63 1.00
CA LYS A 96 12.99 -14.45 1.13
C LYS A 96 13.70 -14.60 -0.21
N GLU A 97 13.25 -15.54 -1.03
CA GLU A 97 13.78 -15.77 -2.37
C GLU A 97 13.48 -14.58 -3.29
N GLN A 98 12.24 -14.08 -3.30
CA GLN A 98 11.85 -12.92 -4.11
C GLN A 98 12.62 -11.65 -3.70
N LYS A 99 12.84 -11.43 -2.39
CA LYS A 99 13.69 -10.33 -1.91
C LYS A 99 15.11 -10.46 -2.43
N ARG A 100 15.68 -11.66 -2.35
CA ARG A 100 17.04 -11.94 -2.82
C ARG A 100 17.17 -11.79 -4.34
N ILE A 101 16.18 -12.22 -5.11
CA ILE A 101 16.12 -12.04 -6.56
C ILE A 101 16.11 -10.54 -6.88
N LYS A 102 15.22 -9.76 -6.24
CA LYS A 102 15.15 -8.31 -6.46
C LYS A 102 16.46 -7.59 -6.12
N GLU A 103 17.09 -7.94 -4.99
CA GLU A 103 18.39 -7.37 -4.61
C GLU A 103 19.50 -7.74 -5.61
N LEU A 104 19.47 -8.94 -6.17
CA LEU A 104 20.42 -9.36 -7.20
C LEU A 104 20.19 -8.63 -8.51
N GLU A 105 18.94 -8.45 -8.94
CA GLU A 105 18.57 -7.69 -10.13
C GLU A 105 19.08 -6.24 -10.04
N GLU A 106 18.86 -5.59 -8.90
CA GLU A 106 19.35 -4.22 -8.64
C GLU A 106 20.89 -4.14 -8.69
N LYS A 107 21.59 -5.16 -8.16
CA LYS A 107 23.06 -5.26 -8.23
C LYS A 107 23.57 -5.48 -9.65
N VAL A 108 22.91 -6.33 -10.44
CA VAL A 108 23.26 -6.58 -11.83
C VAL A 108 23.15 -5.29 -12.64
N GLN A 109 22.04 -4.56 -12.52
CA GLN A 109 21.86 -3.28 -13.21
C GLN A 109 22.92 -2.24 -12.84
N GLU A 110 23.29 -2.15 -11.56
CA GLU A 110 24.33 -1.23 -11.13
C GLU A 110 25.71 -1.61 -11.68
N LEU A 111 26.02 -2.92 -11.76
CA LEU A 111 27.26 -3.40 -12.35
C LEU A 111 27.32 -3.12 -13.86
N GLU A 112 26.24 -3.35 -14.59
CA GLU A 112 26.13 -3.02 -16.02
C GLU A 112 26.40 -1.53 -16.25
N ARG A 113 25.78 -0.66 -15.46
CA ARG A 113 26.00 0.79 -15.51
C ARG A 113 27.46 1.17 -15.24
N LYS A 114 28.14 0.50 -14.33
CA LYS A 114 29.57 0.72 -14.05
C LYS A 114 30.44 0.26 -15.21
N LEU A 115 30.13 -0.89 -15.79
CA LEU A 115 30.85 -1.44 -16.94
C LEU A 115 30.74 -0.52 -18.16
N GLU A 116 29.56 0.01 -18.45
CA GLU A 116 29.35 1.01 -19.50
C GLU A 116 30.18 2.28 -19.31
N LYS A 117 30.28 2.77 -18.06
CA LYS A 117 31.11 3.95 -17.73
C LYS A 117 32.59 3.66 -17.86
N PHE A 118 33.03 2.45 -17.51
CA PHE A 118 34.42 2.04 -17.64
C PHE A 118 34.82 1.90 -19.12
N ASN A 119 33.98 1.27 -19.95
CA ASN A 119 34.24 1.06 -21.37
C ASN A 119 34.16 2.33 -22.24
N LYS A 120 33.61 3.44 -21.70
CA LYS A 120 33.60 4.76 -22.35
C LYS A 120 34.84 5.60 -22.04
N LYS A 121 35.74 5.12 -21.20
CA LYS A 121 36.98 5.79 -20.78
C LYS A 121 38.18 5.17 -21.47
#